data_AF-A0A4U9HQP7-F1
#
_entry.id   AF-A0A4U9HQP7-F1
#
_cell.length_a   1.000
_cell.length_b   1.000
_cell.length_c   1.000
_cell.angle_alpha   90.00
_cell.angle_beta   90.00
_cell.angle_gamma   90.00
#
_symmetry.space_group_name_H-M   'P 1'
#
loop_
_entity.id
_entity.type
_entity.pdbx_description
1 polymer ?
#
loop_
_entity_poly.entity_id
_entity_poly.type
_entity_poly.pdbx_seq_one_letter_code
_entity_poly.pdbx_strand_id
1 'polypeptide(L)' 'MRCDAQRITLTVSCEGDFRPAWRQLAVTLPAAETRELWINGERASGYTLD' A
#
# COMPACT_ATOMS: atom_id res chain seq x y z
N MET A 1 -7.93 2.58 4.33
CA MET A 1 -6.96 1.94 5.24
C MET A 1 -7.72 1.25 6.35
N ARG A 2 -7.34 0.01 6.68
CA ARG A 2 -7.79 -0.72 7.87
C ARG A 2 -6.58 -1.21 8.64
N CYS A 3 -6.66 -1.35 9.95
CA CYS A 3 -5.59 -1.94 10.73
C CYS A 3 -6.15 -2.69 11.94
N ASP A 4 -5.44 -3.73 12.33
CA ASP A 4 -5.63 -4.46 13.58
C ASP A 4 -4.30 -4.53 14.35
N ALA A 5 -4.25 -5.38 15.38
CA ALA A 5 -3.07 -5.57 16.21
C ALA A 5 -1.89 -6.24 15.48
N GLN A 6 -2.14 -6.91 14.35
CA GLN A 6 -1.16 -7.72 13.61
C GLN A 6 -0.78 -7.11 12.26
N ARG A 7 -1.71 -6.43 11.59
CA ARG A 7 -1.50 -5.93 10.22
C ARG A 7 -2.16 -4.59 9.93
N ILE A 8 -1.57 -3.91 8.97
CA ILE A 8 -2.08 -2.72 8.30
C ILE A 8 -2.46 -3.15 6.88
N THR A 9 -3.68 -2.83 6.46
CA THR A 9 -4.20 -3.13 5.13
C THR A 9 -4.53 -1.85 4.37
N LEU A 10 -3.93 -1.72 3.20
CA LEU A 10 -4.19 -0.67 2.22
C LEU A 10 -4.86 -1.27 0.99
N THR A 11 -5.86 -0.54 0.48
CA THR A 11 -6.46 -0.81 -0.81
C THR A 11 -6.14 0.38 -1.69
N VAL A 12 -5.46 0.14 -2.80
CA VAL A 12 -5.08 1.13 -3.81
C VAL A 12 -5.81 0.76 -5.09
N SER A 13 -6.59 1.69 -5.62
CA SER A 13 -7.32 1.54 -6.87
C SER A 13 -7.12 2.79 -7.71
N CYS A 14 -7.09 2.62 -9.03
CA CYS A 14 -7.15 3.71 -9.98
C CYS A 14 -8.60 3.94 -10.39
N GLU A 15 -8.99 5.20 -10.51
CA GLU A 15 -10.33 5.59 -10.94
C GLU A 15 -10.23 6.56 -12.13
N GLY A 16 -11.01 6.29 -13.17
CA GLY A 16 -11.00 7.07 -14.42
C GLY A 16 -9.81 6.79 -15.35
N ASP A 17 -9.66 7.67 -16.34
CA ASP A 17 -8.68 7.52 -17.43
C ASP A 17 -7.31 8.11 -17.11
N PHE A 18 -7.18 8.79 -15.97
CA PHE A 18 -5.89 9.32 -15.56
C PHE A 18 -4.88 8.18 -15.39
N ARG A 19 -3.72 8.32 -16.04
CA ARG A 19 -2.56 7.46 -15.83
C ARG A 19 -1.46 8.30 -15.21
N PRO A 20 -1.15 8.09 -13.92
CA PRO A 20 -0.07 8.83 -13.31
C PRO A 20 1.25 8.54 -14.02
N ALA A 21 2.13 9.53 -14.06
CA ALA A 21 3.45 9.39 -14.66
C ALA A 21 4.39 8.47 -13.85
N TRP A 22 4.06 8.18 -12.59
CA TRP A 22 4.81 7.26 -11.74
C TRP A 22 4.34 5.82 -11.95
N ARG A 23 5.26 4.88 -11.76
CA ARG A 23 4.97 3.43 -11.84
C ARG A 23 4.98 2.74 -10.47
N GLN A 24 5.59 3.33 -9.45
CA GLN A 24 5.59 2.81 -8.09
C GLN A 24 5.22 3.87 -7.06
N LEU A 25 4.43 3.47 -6.07
CA LEU A 25 4.19 4.17 -4.81
C LEU A 25 5.01 3.48 -3.72
N ALA A 26 6.02 4.16 -3.22
CA ALA A 26 6.71 3.73 -2.00
C ALA A 26 5.81 4.00 -0.79
N VAL A 27 5.67 3.00 0.09
CA VAL A 27 4.95 3.16 1.36
C VAL A 27 5.93 2.98 2.50
N THR A 28 6.04 4.00 3.35
CA THR A 28 6.88 3.94 4.54
C THR A 28 6.01 3.84 5.78
N LEU A 29 6.47 3.03 6.72
CA LEU A 29 5.91 2.96 8.06
C LEU A 29 6.86 3.68 9.04
N PRO A 30 6.34 4.23 10.15
CA PRO A 30 7.18 4.72 11.22
C PRO A 30 8.17 3.65 11.68
N ALA A 31 9.38 4.03 12.10
CA ALA A 31 10.41 3.07 12.50
C ALA A 31 10.00 2.13 13.64
N ALA A 32 9.10 2.57 14.52
CA ALA A 32 8.57 1.78 15.63
C ALA A 32 7.40 0.86 15.23
N GLU A 33 6.93 0.94 13.99
CA GLU A 33 5.84 0.10 13.50
C GLU A 33 6.37 -1.28 13.11
N THR A 34 5.78 -2.32 13.69
CA THR A 34 6.20 -3.71 13.51
C THR A 34 5.15 -4.57 12.82
N ARG A 35 3.93 -4.06 12.66
CA ARG A 35 2.83 -4.77 11.99
C ARG A 35 3.13 -4.98 10.52
N GLU A 36 2.58 -6.06 9.97
CA GLU A 36 2.74 -6.35 8.56
C GLU A 36 1.93 -5.37 7.70
N LEU A 37 2.54 -4.86 6.62
CA LEU A 37 1.83 -4.10 5.61
C LEU A 37 1.33 -5.01 4.51
N TRP A 38 0.03 -4.93 4.24
CA TRP A 38 -0.66 -5.62 3.16
C TRP A 38 -1.29 -4.60 2.22
N ILE A 39 -0.96 -4.66 0.94
CA ILE A 39 -1.50 -3.78 -0.10
C ILE A 39 -2.23 -4.64 -1.12
N ASN A 40 -3.50 -4.35 -1.38
CA ASN A 40 -4.34 -5.10 -2.32
C ASN A 40 -4.38 -6.62 -2.08
N GLY A 41 -4.21 -7.04 -0.82
CA GLY A 41 -4.24 -8.47 -0.44
C GLY A 41 -2.88 -9.16 -0.44
N GLU A 42 -1.79 -8.44 -0.75
CA GLU A 42 -0.43 -8.98 -0.76
C GLU A 42 0.46 -8.27 0.26
N ARG A 43 1.36 -9.03 0.91
CA ARG A 43 2.36 -8.45 1.81
C ARG A 43 3.40 -7.67 0.99
N ALA A 44 3.46 -6.36 1.17
CA ALA A 44 4.28 -5.48 0.34
C ALA A 44 4.76 -4.23 1.10
N SER A 45 5.85 -3.63 0.63
CA SER A 45 6.37 -2.31 1.09
C SER A 45 5.99 -1.15 0.15
N GLY A 46 5.21 -1.42 -0.89
CA GLY A 46 4.84 -0.45 -1.90
C GLY A 46 3.87 -1.03 -2.91
N TYR A 47 3.34 -0.18 -3.78
CA TYR A 47 2.40 -0.55 -4.83
C TYR A 47 2.98 -0.23 -6.21
N THR A 48 2.94 -1.20 -7.12
CA THR A 48 3.26 -0.99 -8.53
C THR A 48 1.98 -0.80 -9.32
N LEU A 49 1.93 0.23 -10.15
CA LEU A 49 0.86 0.38 -11.12
C LEU A 49 1.19 -0.45 -12.36
N ASP A 50 0.35 -1.43 -12.67
CA ASP A 50 0.46 -2.26 -13.88
C ASP A 50 0.15 -1.47 -15.15
#